data_AF-A0AAD7JU33-F1
#
_entry.id   AF-A0AAD7JU33-F1
#
_cell.length_a   1.000
_cell.length_b   1.000
_cell.length_c   1.000
_cell.angle_alpha   90.00
_cell.angle_beta   90.00
_cell.angle_gamma   90.00
#
_symmetry.space_group_name_H-M   'P 1'
#
loop_
_entity.id
_entity.type
_entity.pdbx_description
1 polymer ?
#
loop_
_entity_poly.entity_id
_entity_poly.type
_entity_poly.pdbx_seq_one_letter_code
_entity_poly.pdbx_strand_id
1 'polypeptide(L)'
;MSSPPPLRHPVPTHPAYIPEPPLTPGSPQGYQRFASSPQPGGPGQPSQHQPAYAPAQVPAYTSPFQHQQQHPQSHAGHAPPPMMQPQFGAWGMNDATAQFGMQLGSSAVAAGQDYVQRTWGGVFPGTRVKPHFNVSNSYVMRKLRIVLFPWIHKHWGRNSHRTDAGQTEYLPPREDVNSPDLYIPLMALVTYILLCALHSGLQERFHPQVLGESASRAIMVTMLDFVFVQLGCYFLNVQGPSQSIDVIASGGYKFVGVIVIVLAGFLKLGRTLGYATFIYFSFANAFFLMRSLRSLVLPDAASRAASGDPYATTPSASRRRRRIAFLLVEAASQIVWMGFLVRI
;
A
#
# COMPACT_ATOMS: atom_id res chain seq x y z
N MET A 1 23.97 62.39 2.13
CA MET A 1 23.10 61.22 2.34
C MET A 1 21.74 61.54 1.72
N SER A 2 21.38 60.90 0.62
CA SER A 2 20.07 61.05 -0.01
C SER A 2 19.53 59.67 -0.33
N SER A 3 18.38 59.34 0.25
CA SER A 3 17.75 58.02 0.23
C SER A 3 17.18 57.69 -1.16
N PRO A 4 17.20 56.43 -1.62
CA PRO A 4 16.60 56.07 -2.91
C PRO A 4 15.07 56.09 -2.85
N PRO A 5 14.39 56.35 -3.98
CA PRO A 5 12.93 56.50 -4.03
C PRO A 5 12.19 55.17 -3.85
N PRO A 6 10.94 55.17 -3.35
CA PRO A 6 10.20 53.95 -3.03
C PRO A 6 9.73 53.22 -4.29
N LEU A 7 9.92 51.90 -4.31
CA LEU A 7 9.45 50.99 -5.36
C LEU A 7 7.91 50.94 -5.37
N ARG A 8 7.29 51.38 -6.47
CA ARG A 8 5.84 51.24 -6.71
C ARG A 8 5.57 49.87 -7.36
N HIS A 9 4.70 49.07 -6.75
CA HIS A 9 4.19 47.85 -7.36
C HIS A 9 3.02 48.19 -8.31
N PRO A 10 2.85 47.47 -9.44
CA PRO A 10 1.75 47.72 -10.37
C PRO A 10 0.39 47.41 -9.73
N VAL A 11 -0.58 48.31 -9.93
CA VAL A 11 -1.98 48.08 -9.57
C VAL A 11 -2.62 47.22 -10.67
N PRO A 12 -3.26 46.08 -10.36
CA PRO A 12 -3.93 45.26 -11.36
C PRO A 12 -5.09 46.00 -12.04
N THR A 13 -5.05 46.11 -13.37
CA THR A 13 -6.07 46.80 -14.19
C THR A 13 -7.16 45.89 -14.75
N HIS A 14 -7.27 44.64 -14.27
CA HIS A 14 -8.32 43.72 -14.68
C HIS A 14 -9.09 43.18 -13.46
N PRO A 15 -10.43 43.14 -13.50
CA PRO A 15 -11.20 42.45 -12.48
C PRO A 15 -10.79 40.98 -12.43
N ALA A 16 -10.56 40.45 -11.23
CA ALA A 16 -10.22 39.05 -11.02
C ALA A 16 -11.38 38.17 -11.52
N TYR A 17 -11.20 37.56 -12.69
CA TYR A 17 -12.14 36.57 -13.20
C TYR A 17 -11.95 35.29 -12.40
N ILE A 18 -12.90 35.00 -11.49
CA ILE A 18 -12.96 33.74 -10.76
C ILE A 18 -13.94 32.85 -11.56
N PRO A 19 -13.46 31.76 -12.19
CA PRO A 19 -14.35 30.83 -12.89
C PRO A 19 -15.36 30.21 -11.91
N GLU A 20 -16.63 30.13 -12.32
CA GLU A 20 -17.62 29.38 -11.55
C GLU A 20 -17.27 27.89 -11.53
N PRO A 21 -17.37 27.22 -10.36
CA PRO A 21 -17.17 25.77 -10.30
C PRO A 21 -18.27 25.04 -11.08
N PRO A 22 -17.95 23.90 -11.73
CA PRO A 22 -18.93 23.13 -12.47
C PRO A 22 -20.06 22.64 -11.55
N LEU A 23 -21.30 22.75 -12.04
CA LEU A 23 -22.49 22.26 -11.35
C LEU A 23 -22.38 20.74 -11.15
N THR A 24 -22.25 20.30 -9.89
CA THR A 24 -22.39 18.89 -9.53
C THR A 24 -23.89 18.58 -9.30
N PRO A 25 -24.40 17.43 -9.77
CA PRO A 25 -25.78 17.03 -9.52
C PRO A 25 -25.98 16.80 -8.01
N GLY A 26 -26.70 17.70 -7.32
CA GLY A 26 -27.11 17.51 -5.93
C GLY A 26 -27.02 18.70 -4.97
N SER A 27 -26.64 19.90 -5.41
CA SER A 27 -26.62 21.08 -4.52
C SER A 27 -27.98 21.79 -4.45
N PRO A 28 -28.57 22.01 -3.25
CA PRO A 28 -29.83 22.74 -3.10
C PRO A 28 -29.69 24.20 -3.56
N GLN A 29 -30.71 24.69 -4.27
CA GLN A 29 -30.79 26.04 -4.82
C GLN A 29 -30.79 27.08 -3.68
N GLY A 30 -29.74 27.89 -3.58
CA GLY A 30 -29.72 29.06 -2.69
C GLY A 30 -28.41 29.29 -1.95
N TYR A 31 -27.29 29.48 -2.66
CA TYR A 31 -26.12 30.11 -2.07
C TYR A 31 -26.22 31.63 -2.26
N GLN A 32 -26.63 32.36 -1.22
CA GLN A 32 -26.48 33.82 -1.17
C GLN A 32 -25.09 34.17 -0.62
N ARG A 33 -24.26 34.86 -1.40
CA ARG A 33 -23.01 35.49 -0.91
C ARG A 33 -23.35 36.80 -0.20
N PHE A 34 -22.91 36.94 1.05
CA PHE A 34 -22.77 38.24 1.68
C PHE A 34 -21.47 38.89 1.19
N ALA A 35 -21.57 39.91 0.35
CA ALA A 35 -20.45 40.77 -0.03
C ALA A 35 -20.78 42.21 0.39
N SER A 36 -20.11 42.68 1.44
CA SER A 36 -20.15 44.06 1.92
C SER A 36 -19.17 44.92 1.12
N SER A 37 -19.69 45.85 0.31
CA SER A 37 -18.92 47.05 -0.08
C SER A 37 -19.87 48.21 -0.45
N PRO A 38 -19.53 49.47 -0.12
CA PRO A 38 -20.42 50.62 -0.25
C PRO A 38 -20.29 51.30 -1.62
N GLN A 39 -21.41 51.67 -2.25
CA GLN A 39 -21.40 52.41 -3.52
C GLN A 39 -22.21 53.72 -3.42
N PRO A 40 -21.73 54.87 -3.97
CA PRO A 40 -22.38 56.17 -3.83
C PRO A 40 -23.51 56.41 -4.84
N GLY A 41 -24.39 57.36 -4.51
CA GLY A 41 -25.75 57.51 -5.05
C GLY A 41 -25.93 58.16 -6.43
N GLY A 42 -27.15 58.01 -6.96
CA GLY A 42 -27.76 58.70 -8.10
C GLY A 42 -29.28 58.40 -8.19
N PRO A 43 -30.17 59.34 -8.60
CA PRO A 43 -31.57 59.39 -8.10
C PRO A 43 -32.72 59.08 -9.10
N GLY A 44 -33.89 58.70 -8.56
CA GLY A 44 -35.26 58.69 -9.17
C GLY A 44 -35.77 57.28 -9.54
N GLN A 45 -36.97 56.76 -9.21
CA GLN A 45 -38.32 57.29 -8.91
C GLN A 45 -39.14 56.24 -8.07
N PRO A 46 -40.35 56.59 -7.53
CA PRO A 46 -40.95 55.93 -6.36
C PRO A 46 -42.21 55.08 -6.61
N SER A 47 -42.57 54.20 -5.67
CA SER A 47 -43.96 53.76 -5.38
C SER A 47 -44.12 53.14 -3.98
N GLN A 48 -45.28 53.40 -3.36
CA GLN A 48 -45.62 53.39 -1.92
C GLN A 48 -46.15 52.05 -1.36
N HIS A 49 -45.91 51.76 -0.08
CA HIS A 49 -46.90 51.67 1.04
C HIS A 49 -46.29 51.07 2.34
N GLN A 50 -46.75 51.57 3.51
CA GLN A 50 -46.32 51.37 4.92
C GLN A 50 -47.56 50.93 5.77
N PRO A 51 -47.52 50.75 7.11
CA PRO A 51 -46.55 50.06 8.01
C PRO A 51 -47.24 49.20 9.11
N ALA A 52 -46.47 48.40 9.88
CA ALA A 52 -46.84 48.05 11.27
C ALA A 52 -45.60 47.64 12.11
N TYR A 53 -45.60 48.09 13.37
CA TYR A 53 -44.53 48.09 14.38
C TYR A 53 -44.57 46.84 15.30
N ALA A 54 -43.41 46.26 15.69
CA ALA A 54 -43.12 45.67 17.03
C ALA A 54 -41.71 45.00 17.08
N PRO A 55 -41.07 44.88 18.27
CA PRO A 55 -39.61 44.98 18.41
C PRO A 55 -38.84 43.65 18.55
N ALA A 56 -37.51 43.80 18.45
CA ALA A 56 -36.46 42.79 18.41
C ALA A 56 -36.42 41.78 19.57
N GLN A 57 -36.23 40.50 19.22
CA GLN A 57 -35.68 39.47 20.09
C GLN A 57 -34.56 38.72 19.36
N VAL A 58 -33.42 38.59 20.02
CA VAL A 58 -32.23 37.84 19.62
C VAL A 58 -32.45 36.33 19.86
N PRO A 59 -32.35 35.44 18.85
CA PRO A 59 -32.41 34.00 19.08
C PRO A 59 -31.01 33.40 19.26
N ALA A 60 -30.78 32.81 20.43
CA ALA A 60 -29.68 31.88 20.69
C ALA A 60 -29.93 30.57 19.92
N TYR A 61 -28.95 30.11 19.15
CA TYR A 61 -29.00 28.82 18.46
C TYR A 61 -28.67 27.68 19.44
N THR A 62 -29.71 27.01 19.94
CA THR A 62 -29.64 25.64 20.46
C THR A 62 -30.26 24.69 19.43
N SER A 63 -29.49 23.72 18.94
CA SER A 63 -29.94 22.71 17.98
C SER A 63 -30.82 21.63 18.64
N PRO A 64 -32.05 21.37 18.17
CA PRO A 64 -32.82 20.20 18.58
C PRO A 64 -32.57 19.02 17.62
N PHE A 65 -32.11 17.89 18.17
CA PHE A 65 -32.13 16.61 17.48
C PHE A 65 -33.57 16.09 17.41
N GLN A 66 -33.98 15.77 16.19
CA GLN A 66 -35.31 15.31 15.83
C GLN A 66 -35.43 13.79 16.10
N HIS A 67 -36.22 13.41 17.10
CA HIS A 67 -36.68 12.02 17.26
C HIS A 67 -37.85 11.77 16.30
N GLN A 68 -37.66 10.86 15.35
CA GLN A 68 -38.70 10.41 14.45
C GLN A 68 -39.54 9.32 15.14
N GLN A 69 -40.79 9.64 15.46
CA GLN A 69 -41.82 8.68 15.86
C GLN A 69 -42.33 7.93 14.62
N GLN A 70 -42.32 6.60 14.66
CA GLN A 70 -43.05 5.74 13.72
C GLN A 70 -44.19 5.01 14.46
N HIS A 71 -45.35 5.01 13.83
CA HIS A 71 -46.58 4.33 14.25
C HIS A 71 -46.42 2.79 14.26
N PRO A 72 -47.12 2.07 15.15
CA PRO A 72 -47.05 0.62 15.22
C PRO A 72 -48.04 -0.04 14.26
N GLN A 73 -47.56 -1.01 13.48
CA GLN A 73 -48.39 -1.99 12.79
C GLN A 73 -47.85 -3.39 13.11
N SER A 74 -48.73 -4.22 13.66
CA SER A 74 -48.50 -5.56 14.18
C SER A 74 -48.12 -6.57 13.09
N HIS A 75 -47.06 -7.37 13.29
CA HIS A 75 -47.05 -8.82 13.01
C HIS A 75 -45.79 -9.53 13.53
N ALA A 76 -45.93 -10.85 13.67
CA ALA A 76 -45.27 -11.71 14.65
C ALA A 76 -43.85 -12.18 14.30
N GLY A 77 -43.05 -12.36 15.36
CA GLY A 77 -42.13 -13.49 15.53
C GLY A 77 -40.75 -13.40 14.87
N HIS A 78 -39.73 -13.47 15.74
CA HIS A 78 -38.31 -13.88 15.58
C HIS A 78 -37.32 -12.78 15.98
N ALA A 79 -37.02 -12.73 17.28
CA ALA A 79 -36.00 -11.89 17.87
C ALA A 79 -34.58 -12.42 17.54
N PRO A 80 -33.63 -11.57 17.09
CA PRO A 80 -32.22 -11.90 17.15
C PRO A 80 -31.73 -11.93 18.60
N PRO A 81 -30.71 -12.75 18.94
CA PRO A 81 -30.24 -12.85 20.32
C PRO A 81 -29.66 -11.49 20.78
N PRO A 82 -29.99 -11.03 22.00
CA PRO A 82 -29.45 -9.78 22.52
C PRO A 82 -27.95 -9.95 22.74
N MET A 83 -27.15 -9.07 22.13
CA MET A 83 -25.76 -8.90 22.51
C MET A 83 -25.74 -8.54 24.00
N MET A 84 -25.16 -9.42 24.83
CA MET A 84 -24.91 -9.14 26.24
C MET A 84 -24.05 -7.87 26.35
N GLN A 85 -24.68 -6.74 26.62
CA GLN A 85 -23.96 -5.64 27.25
C GLN A 85 -23.46 -6.17 28.60
N PRO A 86 -22.16 -6.06 28.92
CA PRO A 86 -21.68 -6.44 30.23
C PRO A 86 -22.36 -5.51 31.25
N GLN A 87 -23.24 -6.07 32.08
CA GLN A 87 -23.91 -5.38 33.17
C GLN A 87 -22.85 -5.09 34.27
N PHE A 88 -22.08 -4.01 34.09
CA PHE A 88 -21.02 -3.59 35.03
C PHE A 88 -21.58 -3.19 36.41
N GLY A 89 -22.89 -2.94 36.52
CA GLY A 89 -23.58 -2.72 37.79
C GLY A 89 -23.45 -3.88 38.80
N ALA A 90 -23.18 -5.12 38.37
CA ALA A 90 -22.95 -6.25 39.28
C ALA A 90 -21.61 -6.17 40.04
N TRP A 91 -20.67 -5.33 39.59
CA TRP A 91 -19.35 -5.13 40.19
C TRP A 91 -19.25 -3.83 41.01
N GLY A 92 -20.38 -3.19 41.33
CA GLY A 92 -20.41 -1.92 42.07
C GLY A 92 -19.89 -0.72 41.25
N MET A 93 -19.76 -0.87 39.93
CA MET A 93 -19.31 0.19 39.03
C MET A 93 -20.55 0.88 38.44
N ASN A 94 -20.68 2.19 38.65
CA ASN A 94 -21.80 2.98 38.15
C ASN A 94 -21.88 2.89 36.61
N ASP A 95 -23.07 2.60 36.06
CA ASP A 95 -23.29 2.46 34.62
C ASP A 95 -22.88 3.72 33.83
N ALA A 96 -23.04 4.91 34.43
CA ALA A 96 -22.56 6.16 33.82
C ALA A 96 -21.03 6.22 33.71
N THR A 97 -20.32 5.72 34.73
CA THR A 97 -18.85 5.64 34.72
C THR A 97 -18.36 4.57 33.75
N ALA A 98 -19.09 3.46 33.61
CA ALA A 98 -18.79 2.42 32.63
C ALA A 98 -19.01 2.90 31.19
N GLN A 99 -20.08 3.65 30.91
CA GLN A 99 -20.33 4.26 29.61
C GLN A 99 -19.29 5.33 29.27
N PHE A 100 -18.95 6.19 30.22
CA PHE A 100 -17.87 7.17 30.06
C PHE A 100 -16.52 6.48 29.85
N GLY A 101 -16.24 5.40 30.58
CA GLY A 101 -15.05 4.56 30.41
C GLY A 101 -14.99 3.87 29.05
N MET A 102 -16.11 3.42 28.49
CA MET A 102 -16.21 2.86 27.14
C MET A 102 -16.03 3.93 26.07
N GLN A 103 -16.57 5.14 26.28
CA GLN A 103 -16.39 6.27 25.36
C GLN A 103 -14.94 6.79 25.37
N LEU A 104 -14.32 6.88 26.55
CA LEU A 104 -12.90 7.16 26.69
C LEU A 104 -12.03 6.02 26.14
N GLY A 105 -12.42 4.76 26.36
CA GLY A 105 -11.72 3.60 25.82
C GLY A 105 -11.73 3.56 24.30
N SER A 106 -12.90 3.76 23.69
CA SER A 106 -13.05 3.83 22.23
C SER A 106 -12.33 5.02 21.61
N SER A 107 -12.39 6.20 22.24
CA SER A 107 -11.65 7.39 21.77
C SER A 107 -10.14 7.27 21.99
N ALA A 108 -9.67 6.64 23.07
CA ALA A 108 -8.26 6.34 23.30
C ALA A 108 -7.73 5.29 22.32
N VAL A 109 -8.53 4.27 21.98
CA VAL A 109 -8.19 3.30 20.94
C VAL A 109 -8.15 3.99 19.56
N ALA A 110 -9.12 4.85 19.25
CA ALA A 110 -9.13 5.61 18.00
C ALA A 110 -7.92 6.56 17.91
N ALA A 111 -7.60 7.29 18.99
CA ALA A 111 -6.43 8.15 19.07
C ALA A 111 -5.12 7.36 18.99
N GLY A 112 -5.07 6.15 19.58
CA GLY A 112 -3.94 5.24 19.47
C GLY A 112 -3.75 4.70 18.05
N GLN A 113 -4.86 4.35 17.38
CA GLN A 113 -4.85 3.98 15.96
C GLN A 113 -4.35 5.13 15.10
N ASP A 114 -4.84 6.36 15.30
CA ASP A 114 -4.38 7.55 14.60
C ASP A 114 -2.90 7.86 14.87
N TYR A 115 -2.42 7.68 16.11
CA TYR A 115 -1.02 7.90 16.48
C TYR A 115 -0.09 6.89 15.81
N VAL A 116 -0.45 5.60 15.81
CA VAL A 116 0.28 4.56 15.09
C VAL A 116 0.20 4.82 13.59
N GLN A 117 -0.95 5.23 13.06
CA GLN A 117 -1.11 5.56 11.64
C GLN A 117 -0.22 6.75 11.23
N ARG A 118 -0.08 7.77 12.07
CA ARG A 118 0.75 8.96 11.79
C ARG A 118 2.24 8.70 11.97
N THR A 119 2.63 7.91 12.97
CA THR A 119 4.04 7.65 13.31
C THR A 119 4.62 6.48 12.52
N TRP A 120 3.85 5.39 12.38
CA TRP A 120 4.26 4.17 11.68
C TRP A 120 3.70 4.08 10.27
N GLY A 121 2.56 4.70 9.95
CA GLY A 121 2.00 4.66 8.60
C GLY A 121 2.86 5.36 7.53
N GLY A 122 3.80 6.21 7.94
CA GLY A 122 4.81 6.80 7.05
C GLY A 122 6.01 5.89 6.74
N VAL A 123 6.30 4.88 7.58
CA VAL A 123 7.52 4.07 7.48
C VAL A 123 7.22 2.58 7.23
N PHE A 124 6.15 2.04 7.85
CA PHE A 124 5.65 0.68 7.64
C PHE A 124 4.14 0.62 7.87
N PRO A 125 3.31 0.67 6.81
CA PRO A 125 1.89 0.40 6.94
C PRO A 125 1.68 -1.08 7.28
N GLY A 126 1.68 -1.42 8.58
CA GLY A 126 1.53 -2.79 9.09
C GLY A 126 0.28 -3.51 8.55
N THR A 127 -0.76 -2.75 8.19
CA THR A 127 -1.98 -3.25 7.55
C THR A 127 -1.71 -3.88 6.18
N ARG A 128 -0.68 -3.42 5.45
CA ARG A 128 -0.33 -3.94 4.11
C ARG A 128 0.64 -5.11 4.16
N VAL A 129 1.40 -5.25 5.24
CA VAL A 129 2.40 -6.32 5.40
C VAL A 129 1.73 -7.63 5.83
N LYS A 130 0.73 -7.57 6.71
CA LYS A 130 0.05 -8.76 7.26
C LYS A 130 -0.50 -9.72 6.19
N PRO A 131 -1.14 -9.26 5.11
CA PRO A 131 -1.61 -10.15 4.04
C PRO A 131 -0.49 -10.98 3.38
N HIS A 132 0.73 -10.43 3.26
CA HIS A 132 1.87 -11.14 2.65
C HIS A 132 2.44 -12.29 3.49
N PHE A 133 2.01 -12.40 4.76
CA PHE A 133 2.35 -13.51 5.65
C PHE A 133 1.23 -14.55 5.76
N ASN A 134 0.07 -14.33 5.13
CA ASN A 134 -1.02 -15.30 5.14
C ASN A 134 -0.74 -16.44 4.14
N VAL A 135 0.06 -17.40 4.58
CA VAL A 135 0.60 -18.49 3.77
C VAL A 135 0.19 -19.85 4.34
N SER A 136 -0.02 -20.84 3.47
CA SER A 136 -0.29 -22.24 3.84
C SER A 136 0.87 -23.16 3.46
N ASN A 137 0.99 -24.33 4.10
CA ASN A 137 2.04 -25.31 3.76
C ASN A 137 1.94 -25.78 2.30
N SER A 138 0.72 -25.99 1.80
CA SER A 138 0.48 -26.36 0.40
C SER A 138 0.88 -25.25 -0.58
N TYR A 139 0.68 -23.98 -0.19
CA TYR A 139 1.20 -22.84 -0.94
C TYR A 139 2.72 -22.87 -1.02
N VAL A 140 3.42 -23.04 0.11
CA VAL A 140 4.89 -23.01 0.15
C VAL A 140 5.48 -24.04 -0.80
N MET A 141 4.97 -25.28 -0.75
CA MET A 141 5.44 -26.35 -1.65
C MET A 141 5.21 -26.02 -3.14
N ARG A 142 4.06 -25.42 -3.46
CA ARG A 142 3.74 -25.03 -4.84
C ARG A 142 4.62 -23.85 -5.29
N LYS A 143 4.83 -22.86 -4.42
CA LYS A 143 5.64 -21.67 -4.69
C LYS A 143 7.11 -22.04 -4.86
N LEU A 144 7.67 -22.88 -3.98
CA LEU A 144 9.04 -23.39 -4.11
C LEU A 144 9.26 -24.13 -5.43
N ARG A 145 8.28 -24.94 -5.88
CA ARG A 145 8.35 -25.59 -7.19
C ARG A 145 8.42 -24.57 -8.33
N ILE A 146 7.67 -23.47 -8.25
CA ILE A 146 7.70 -22.40 -9.27
C ILE A 146 9.02 -21.64 -9.21
N VAL A 147 9.55 -21.35 -8.03
CA VAL A 147 10.83 -20.64 -7.87
C VAL A 147 12.00 -21.48 -8.39
N LEU A 148 12.01 -22.79 -8.11
CA LEU A 148 13.07 -23.70 -8.57
C LEU A 148 12.92 -24.10 -10.05
N PHE A 149 11.69 -24.24 -10.54
CA PHE A 149 11.38 -24.69 -11.90
C PHE A 149 10.36 -23.74 -12.57
N PRO A 150 10.73 -22.48 -12.84
CA PRO A 150 9.77 -21.49 -13.31
C PRO A 150 9.28 -21.76 -14.74
N TRP A 151 10.03 -22.53 -15.53
CA TRP A 151 9.69 -22.97 -16.89
C TRP A 151 8.39 -23.79 -16.96
N ILE A 152 8.07 -24.50 -15.88
CA ILE A 152 6.88 -25.37 -15.81
C ILE A 152 5.61 -24.53 -15.60
N HIS A 153 5.76 -23.31 -15.06
CA HIS A 153 4.63 -22.47 -14.70
C HIS A 153 4.10 -21.70 -15.92
N LYS A 154 2.84 -21.95 -16.28
CA LYS A 154 2.19 -21.32 -17.45
C LYS A 154 1.45 -20.03 -17.13
N HIS A 155 0.77 -19.97 -15.97
CA HIS A 155 -0.15 -18.89 -15.62
C HIS A 155 0.46 -17.93 -14.61
N TRP A 156 1.01 -16.79 -15.05
CA TRP A 156 1.68 -15.81 -14.17
C TRP A 156 0.81 -14.58 -13.84
N GLY A 157 -0.46 -14.58 -14.27
CA GLY A 157 -1.40 -13.51 -13.95
C GLY A 157 -1.77 -13.57 -12.47
N ARG A 158 -1.83 -12.40 -11.81
CA ARG A 158 -2.37 -12.29 -10.45
C ARG A 158 -3.88 -12.24 -10.54
N ASN A 159 -4.54 -12.99 -9.67
CA ASN A 159 -5.97 -12.89 -9.51
C ASN A 159 -6.28 -11.71 -8.58
N SER A 160 -7.31 -10.94 -8.93
CA SER A 160 -7.80 -9.83 -8.12
C SER A 160 -9.29 -9.97 -7.89
N HIS A 161 -9.74 -9.74 -6.67
CA HIS A 161 -11.15 -9.71 -6.29
C HIS A 161 -11.61 -8.25 -6.18
N ARG A 162 -12.78 -7.94 -6.73
CA ARG A 162 -13.40 -6.62 -6.60
C ARG A 162 -14.26 -6.62 -5.36
N THR A 163 -13.90 -5.80 -4.37
CA THR A 163 -14.71 -5.63 -3.15
C THR A 163 -16.00 -4.88 -3.46
N ASP A 164 -17.01 -5.02 -2.60
CA ASP A 164 -18.32 -4.34 -2.72
C ASP A 164 -18.20 -2.81 -2.82
N ALA A 165 -17.11 -2.23 -2.30
CA ALA A 165 -16.77 -0.81 -2.44
C ALA A 165 -16.16 -0.44 -3.81
N GLY A 166 -16.13 -1.37 -4.77
CA GLY A 166 -15.60 -1.17 -6.12
C GLY A 166 -14.07 -1.19 -6.22
N GLN A 167 -13.35 -1.39 -5.12
CA GLN A 167 -11.89 -1.45 -5.10
C GLN A 167 -11.40 -2.84 -5.52
N THR A 168 -10.45 -2.90 -6.45
CA THR A 168 -9.84 -4.16 -6.89
C THR A 168 -8.67 -4.50 -5.97
N GLU A 169 -8.82 -5.53 -5.14
CA GLU A 169 -7.78 -6.00 -4.22
C GLU A 169 -7.19 -7.32 -4.72
N TYR A 170 -5.87 -7.47 -4.64
CA TYR A 170 -5.21 -8.72 -5.01
C TYR A 170 -5.46 -9.80 -3.97
N LEU A 171 -5.68 -11.04 -4.42
CA LEU A 171 -5.86 -12.18 -3.53
C LEU A 171 -4.58 -12.45 -2.71
N PRO A 172 -4.72 -12.86 -1.44
CA PRO A 172 -3.57 -13.15 -0.58
C PRO A 172 -2.81 -14.40 -1.04
N PRO A 173 -1.56 -14.59 -0.59
CA PRO A 173 -0.73 -15.79 -0.87
C PRO A 173 -1.46 -17.11 -0.71
N ARG A 174 -2.24 -17.28 0.35
CA ARG A 174 -3.04 -18.49 0.57
C ARG A 174 -3.92 -18.91 -0.62
N GLU A 175 -4.44 -17.96 -1.38
CA GLU A 175 -5.45 -18.18 -2.43
C GLU A 175 -4.89 -18.02 -3.85
N ASP A 176 -3.83 -17.21 -4.03
CA ASP A 176 -3.15 -17.04 -5.31
C ASP A 176 -1.65 -17.33 -5.21
N VAL A 177 -1.20 -18.38 -5.91
CA VAL A 177 0.22 -18.77 -5.97
C VAL A 177 1.12 -17.71 -6.61
N ASN A 178 0.57 -16.84 -7.46
CA ASN A 178 1.32 -15.76 -8.11
C ASN A 178 1.48 -14.54 -7.24
N SER A 179 0.69 -14.40 -6.18
CA SER A 179 0.84 -13.29 -5.27
C SER A 179 2.19 -13.40 -4.52
N PRO A 180 2.90 -12.28 -4.33
CA PRO A 180 4.18 -12.24 -3.63
C PRO A 180 3.96 -12.40 -2.12
N ASP A 181 4.83 -13.16 -1.49
CA ASP A 181 4.82 -13.43 -0.05
C ASP A 181 6.15 -13.01 0.59
N LEU A 182 6.10 -12.62 1.86
CA LEU A 182 7.31 -12.27 2.64
C LEU A 182 7.81 -13.44 3.50
N TYR A 183 6.99 -14.49 3.66
CA TYR A 183 7.31 -15.64 4.49
C TYR A 183 8.48 -16.45 3.90
N ILE A 184 8.43 -16.84 2.62
CA ILE A 184 9.48 -17.63 1.97
C ILE A 184 10.79 -16.85 1.90
N PRO A 185 10.83 -15.58 1.44
CA PRO A 185 12.04 -14.76 1.51
C PRO A 185 12.69 -14.70 2.89
N LEU A 186 11.89 -14.47 3.94
CA LEU A 186 12.39 -14.36 5.31
C LEU A 186 12.97 -15.70 5.79
N MET A 187 12.23 -16.79 5.59
CA MET A 187 12.67 -18.12 5.99
C MET A 187 13.91 -18.57 5.20
N ALA A 188 13.97 -18.26 3.91
CA ALA A 188 15.13 -18.54 3.07
C ALA A 188 16.37 -17.73 3.50
N LEU A 189 16.21 -16.45 3.87
CA LEU A 189 17.31 -15.65 4.40
C LEU A 189 17.91 -16.28 5.67
N VAL A 190 17.06 -16.64 6.64
CA VAL A 190 17.50 -17.29 7.89
C VAL A 190 18.19 -18.62 7.58
N THR A 191 17.59 -19.44 6.71
CA THR A 191 18.14 -20.75 6.32
C THR A 191 19.50 -20.61 5.64
N TYR A 192 19.67 -19.61 4.76
CA TYR A 192 20.95 -19.32 4.11
C TYR A 192 22.04 -18.98 5.13
N ILE A 193 21.75 -18.12 6.11
CA ILE A 193 22.71 -17.72 7.15
C ILE A 193 23.12 -18.93 7.99
N LEU A 194 22.15 -19.75 8.41
CA LEU A 194 22.41 -20.98 9.16
C LEU A 194 23.22 -21.99 8.33
N LEU A 195 22.94 -22.09 7.03
CA LEU A 195 23.66 -22.98 6.14
C LEU A 195 25.12 -22.56 5.93
N CYS A 196 25.40 -21.26 5.87
CA CYS A 196 26.78 -20.74 5.80
C CYS A 196 27.56 -21.03 7.09
N ALA A 197 26.92 -20.87 8.24
CA ALA A 197 27.49 -21.24 9.53
C ALA A 197 27.73 -22.76 9.64
N LEU A 198 26.77 -23.57 9.19
CA LEU A 198 26.92 -25.02 9.14
C LEU A 198 28.08 -25.43 8.23
N HIS A 199 28.18 -24.81 7.04
CA HIS A 199 29.29 -25.06 6.12
C HIS A 199 30.65 -24.78 6.77
N SER A 200 30.76 -23.68 7.50
CA SER A 200 32.00 -23.31 8.19
C SER A 200 32.29 -24.21 9.39
N GLY A 201 31.26 -24.65 10.11
CA GLY A 201 31.38 -25.60 11.21
C GLY A 201 31.82 -27.00 10.76
N LEU A 202 31.31 -27.49 9.62
CA LEU A 202 31.74 -28.75 9.03
C LEU A 202 33.20 -28.73 8.54
N GLN A 203 33.79 -27.55 8.36
CA GLN A 203 35.21 -27.37 8.01
C GLN A 203 36.10 -27.11 9.24
N GLU A 204 35.58 -27.30 10.46
CA GLU A 204 36.27 -27.03 11.73
C GLU A 204 36.73 -25.56 11.91
N ARG A 205 36.12 -24.63 11.16
CA ARG A 205 36.44 -23.19 11.15
C ARG A 205 35.28 -22.35 11.67
N PHE A 206 34.52 -22.89 12.63
CA PHE A 206 33.40 -22.16 13.16
C PHE A 206 33.87 -20.98 14.00
N HIS A 207 33.54 -19.78 13.52
CA HIS A 207 33.65 -18.54 14.25
C HIS A 207 32.27 -17.85 14.23
N PRO A 208 31.77 -17.33 15.36
CA PRO A 208 30.47 -16.65 15.40
C PRO A 208 30.41 -15.44 14.45
N GLN A 209 31.57 -14.87 14.09
CA GLN A 209 31.70 -13.81 13.10
C GLN A 209 31.14 -14.21 11.72
N VAL A 210 31.24 -15.48 11.30
CA VAL A 210 30.73 -15.95 10.00
C VAL A 210 29.22 -15.71 9.86
N LEU A 211 28.48 -15.86 10.96
CA LEU A 211 27.04 -15.64 10.98
C LEU A 211 26.72 -14.16 10.71
N GLY A 212 27.47 -13.26 11.37
CA GLY A 212 27.36 -11.82 11.19
C GLY A 212 27.81 -11.34 9.81
N GLU A 213 28.90 -11.89 9.28
CA GLU A 213 29.39 -11.60 7.93
C GLU A 213 28.38 -12.06 6.86
N SER A 214 27.88 -13.29 6.97
CA SER A 214 26.87 -13.84 6.05
C SER A 214 25.57 -13.04 6.11
N ALA A 215 25.11 -12.68 7.30
CA ALA A 215 23.92 -11.85 7.49
C ALA A 215 24.11 -10.44 6.91
N SER A 216 25.22 -9.77 7.24
CA SER A 216 25.52 -8.41 6.76
C SER A 216 25.60 -8.38 5.24
N ARG A 217 26.24 -9.37 4.64
CA ARG A 217 26.33 -9.53 3.19
C ARG A 217 24.97 -9.76 2.55
N ALA A 218 24.16 -10.66 3.10
CA ALA A 218 22.82 -10.95 2.59
C ALA A 218 21.90 -9.73 2.66
N ILE A 219 21.95 -8.99 3.78
CA ILE A 219 21.20 -7.75 3.97
C ILE A 219 21.70 -6.68 2.99
N MET A 220 23.00 -6.51 2.83
CA MET A 220 23.59 -5.54 1.90
C MET A 220 23.15 -5.81 0.46
N VAL A 221 23.25 -7.06 -0.01
CA VAL A 221 22.79 -7.46 -1.35
C VAL A 221 21.30 -7.19 -1.51
N THR A 222 20.49 -7.57 -0.53
CA THR A 222 19.02 -7.38 -0.60
C THR A 222 18.65 -5.91 -0.60
N MET A 223 19.34 -5.08 0.19
CA MET A 223 19.12 -3.63 0.24
C MET A 223 19.53 -2.94 -1.05
N LEU A 224 20.71 -3.27 -1.60
CA LEU A 224 21.17 -2.70 -2.87
C LEU A 224 20.24 -3.07 -4.03
N ASP A 225 19.79 -4.32 -4.07
CA ASP A 225 18.81 -4.83 -5.04
C ASP A 225 17.46 -4.11 -4.91
N PHE A 226 16.95 -3.98 -3.68
CA PHE A 226 15.72 -3.24 -3.42
C PHE A 226 15.80 -1.78 -3.88
N VAL A 227 16.88 -1.07 -3.53
CA VAL A 227 17.09 0.32 -3.95
C VAL A 227 17.17 0.41 -5.48
N PHE A 228 17.89 -0.50 -6.12
CA PHE A 228 18.00 -0.53 -7.57
C PHE A 228 16.63 -0.69 -8.26
N VAL A 229 15.82 -1.65 -7.80
CA VAL A 229 14.48 -1.88 -8.38
C VAL A 229 13.52 -0.73 -8.08
N GLN A 230 13.59 -0.15 -6.88
CA GLN A 230 12.75 0.96 -6.46
C GLN A 230 13.06 2.22 -7.29
N LEU A 231 14.35 2.52 -7.51
CA LEU A 231 14.79 3.60 -8.39
C LEU A 231 14.33 3.36 -9.83
N GLY A 232 14.46 2.14 -10.35
CA GLY A 232 13.96 1.80 -11.68
C GLY A 232 12.45 1.99 -11.82
N CYS A 233 11.68 1.58 -10.83
CA CYS A 233 10.24 1.80 -10.77
C CYS A 233 9.88 3.30 -10.73
N TYR A 234 10.63 4.08 -9.96
CA TYR A 234 10.49 5.54 -9.87
C TYR A 234 10.73 6.21 -11.23
N PHE A 235 11.84 5.90 -11.91
CA PHE A 235 12.14 6.46 -13.25
C PHE A 235 11.13 6.04 -14.32
N LEU A 236 10.52 4.87 -14.20
CA LEU A 236 9.52 4.36 -15.13
C LEU A 236 8.08 4.80 -14.81
N ASN A 237 7.92 5.60 -13.75
CA ASN A 237 6.66 6.07 -13.20
C ASN A 237 5.65 4.92 -13.05
N VAL A 238 6.10 3.83 -12.43
CA VAL A 238 5.24 2.72 -12.01
C VAL A 238 4.98 2.95 -10.54
N GLN A 239 3.73 3.26 -10.18
CA GLN A 239 3.30 3.51 -8.81
C GLN A 239 2.11 2.60 -8.49
N GLY A 240 2.17 1.94 -7.33
CA GLY A 240 1.09 1.09 -6.82
C GLY A 240 1.13 1.00 -5.29
N PRO A 241 -0.02 0.87 -4.61
CA PRO A 241 -0.10 0.94 -3.16
C PRO A 241 0.65 -0.20 -2.42
N SER A 242 0.82 -1.38 -3.03
CA SER A 242 1.59 -2.51 -2.47
C SER A 242 2.96 -2.70 -3.14
N GLN A 243 3.34 -1.82 -4.07
CA GLN A 243 4.44 -2.09 -5.00
C GLN A 243 5.79 -2.30 -4.30
N SER A 244 6.14 -1.47 -3.32
CA SER A 244 7.42 -1.58 -2.63
C SER A 244 7.55 -2.92 -1.88
N ILE A 245 6.44 -3.40 -1.29
CA ILE A 245 6.42 -4.68 -0.58
C ILE A 245 6.51 -5.84 -1.57
N ASP A 246 5.77 -5.76 -2.68
CA ASP A 246 5.81 -6.75 -3.76
C ASP A 246 7.21 -6.89 -4.37
N VAL A 247 7.95 -5.77 -4.49
CA VAL A 247 9.35 -5.74 -4.95
C VAL A 247 10.27 -6.44 -3.97
N ILE A 248 10.20 -6.11 -2.66
CA ILE A 248 11.02 -6.75 -1.63
C ILE A 248 10.78 -8.27 -1.59
N ALA A 249 9.51 -8.66 -1.61
CA ALA A 249 9.11 -10.07 -1.63
C ALA A 249 9.68 -10.79 -2.87
N SER A 250 9.52 -10.18 -4.05
CA SER A 250 9.99 -10.76 -5.32
C SER A 250 11.52 -10.89 -5.38
N GLY A 251 12.26 -9.89 -4.89
CA GLY A 251 13.72 -9.95 -4.82
C GLY A 251 14.21 -11.05 -3.86
N GLY A 252 13.55 -11.23 -2.72
CA GLY A 252 14.00 -12.16 -1.69
C GLY A 252 13.92 -13.66 -2.05
N TYR A 253 13.19 -14.06 -3.11
CA TYR A 253 13.17 -15.48 -3.53
C TYR A 253 14.52 -15.99 -4.03
N LYS A 254 15.49 -15.12 -4.34
CA LYS A 254 16.84 -15.51 -4.78
C LYS A 254 17.55 -16.42 -3.78
N PHE A 255 17.28 -16.25 -2.48
CA PHE A 255 17.86 -17.08 -1.43
C PHE A 255 17.48 -18.56 -1.56
N VAL A 256 16.30 -18.89 -2.11
CA VAL A 256 15.90 -20.28 -2.35
C VAL A 256 16.86 -20.96 -3.33
N GLY A 257 17.20 -20.29 -4.44
CA GLY A 257 18.17 -20.80 -5.41
C GLY A 257 19.58 -20.89 -4.82
N VAL A 258 20.01 -19.86 -4.06
CA VAL A 258 21.32 -19.84 -3.40
C VAL A 258 21.47 -21.00 -2.41
N ILE A 259 20.44 -21.29 -1.60
CA ILE A 259 20.44 -22.44 -0.68
C ILE A 259 20.70 -23.74 -1.42
N VAL A 260 20.02 -23.99 -2.55
CA VAL A 260 20.23 -25.23 -3.30
C VAL A 260 21.64 -25.31 -3.90
N ILE A 261 22.19 -24.18 -4.35
CA ILE A 261 23.59 -24.13 -4.84
C ILE A 261 24.58 -24.46 -3.71
N VAL A 262 24.41 -23.86 -2.53
CA VAL A 262 25.26 -24.15 -1.36
C VAL A 262 25.09 -25.60 -0.91
N LEU A 263 23.86 -26.12 -0.93
CA LEU A 263 23.58 -27.52 -0.61
C LEU A 263 24.28 -28.48 -1.57
N ALA A 264 24.23 -28.20 -2.88
CA ALA A 264 24.96 -28.96 -3.90
C ALA A 264 26.48 -28.93 -3.67
N GLY A 265 27.00 -27.86 -3.09
CA GLY A 265 28.40 -27.74 -2.68
C GLY A 265 28.83 -28.80 -1.67
N PHE A 266 27.95 -29.22 -0.75
CA PHE A 266 28.26 -30.29 0.22
C PHE A 266 28.45 -31.65 -0.44
N LEU A 267 27.81 -31.91 -1.58
CA LEU A 267 27.88 -33.20 -2.27
C LEU A 267 29.19 -33.41 -3.03
N LYS A 268 30.11 -32.42 -3.05
CA LYS A 268 31.43 -32.50 -3.72
C LYS A 268 31.38 -33.02 -5.16
N LEU A 269 30.32 -32.69 -5.90
CA LEU A 269 30.02 -33.17 -7.26
C LEU A 269 30.98 -32.68 -8.38
N GLY A 270 32.14 -32.12 -8.02
CA GLY A 270 33.11 -31.56 -8.94
C GLY A 270 32.78 -30.12 -9.38
N ARG A 271 33.81 -29.42 -9.89
CA ARG A 271 33.71 -27.99 -10.27
C ARG A 271 32.73 -27.76 -11.43
N THR A 272 32.69 -28.67 -12.40
CA THR A 272 31.80 -28.58 -13.57
C THR A 272 30.34 -28.63 -13.16
N LEU A 273 29.95 -29.59 -12.32
CA LEU A 273 28.57 -29.69 -11.86
C LEU A 273 28.20 -28.53 -10.93
N GLY A 274 29.13 -28.05 -10.10
CA GLY A 274 28.93 -26.84 -9.30
C GLY A 274 28.62 -25.60 -10.14
N TYR A 275 29.37 -25.36 -11.23
CA TYR A 275 29.06 -24.27 -12.16
C TYR A 275 27.74 -24.51 -12.91
N ALA A 276 27.44 -25.74 -13.32
CA ALA A 276 26.18 -26.05 -13.99
C ALA A 276 24.97 -25.78 -13.07
N THR A 277 25.04 -26.21 -11.80
CA THR A 277 24.02 -25.92 -10.78
C THR A 277 23.88 -24.42 -10.53
N PHE A 278 25.00 -23.69 -10.42
CA PHE A 278 24.99 -22.23 -10.26
C PHE A 278 24.30 -21.53 -11.43
N ILE A 279 24.69 -21.88 -12.67
CA ILE A 279 24.09 -21.32 -13.89
C ILE A 279 22.60 -21.62 -13.91
N TYR A 280 22.20 -22.88 -13.70
CA TYR A 280 20.80 -23.28 -13.72
C TYR A 280 19.93 -22.45 -12.76
N PHE A 281 20.31 -22.39 -11.48
CA PHE A 281 19.51 -21.69 -10.48
C PHE A 281 19.56 -20.17 -10.63
N SER A 282 20.66 -19.61 -11.15
CA SER A 282 20.74 -18.18 -11.47
C SER A 282 19.80 -17.82 -12.62
N PHE A 283 19.76 -18.63 -13.68
CA PHE A 283 18.82 -18.43 -14.80
C PHE A 283 17.37 -18.68 -14.39
N ALA A 284 17.10 -19.69 -13.55
CA ALA A 284 15.77 -19.92 -13.00
C ALA A 284 15.29 -18.70 -12.20
N ASN A 285 16.10 -18.19 -11.27
CA ASN A 285 15.75 -17.01 -10.49
C ASN A 285 15.55 -15.76 -11.36
N ALA A 286 16.43 -15.52 -12.34
CA ALA A 286 16.32 -14.41 -13.27
C ALA A 286 15.02 -14.47 -14.10
N PHE A 287 14.67 -15.65 -14.61
CA PHE A 287 13.43 -15.85 -15.36
C PHE A 287 12.20 -15.71 -14.47
N PHE A 288 12.22 -16.27 -13.26
CA PHE A 288 11.15 -16.13 -12.27
C PHE A 288 10.90 -14.65 -11.95
N LEU A 289 11.95 -13.89 -11.62
CA LEU A 289 11.86 -12.47 -11.28
C LEU A 289 11.33 -11.63 -12.44
N MET A 290 11.83 -11.88 -13.66
CA MET A 290 11.34 -11.21 -14.85
C MET A 290 9.84 -11.45 -15.07
N ARG A 291 9.38 -12.69 -14.86
CA ARG A 291 7.97 -13.06 -15.05
C ARG A 291 7.07 -12.55 -13.94
N SER A 292 7.53 -12.55 -12.69
CA SER A 292 6.77 -12.04 -11.54
C SER A 292 6.67 -10.51 -11.56
N LEU A 293 7.76 -9.79 -11.82
CA LEU A 293 7.75 -8.33 -11.89
C LEU A 293 7.08 -7.80 -13.17
N ARG A 294 7.01 -8.60 -14.24
CA ARG A 294 6.28 -8.19 -15.45
C ARG A 294 4.83 -7.84 -15.16
N SER A 295 4.12 -8.60 -14.33
CA SER A 295 2.72 -8.30 -14.00
C SER A 295 2.58 -7.04 -13.14
N LEU A 296 3.62 -6.69 -12.37
CA LEU A 296 3.70 -5.47 -11.57
C LEU A 296 4.02 -4.23 -12.42
N VAL A 297 5.00 -4.34 -13.33
CA VAL A 297 5.52 -3.22 -14.15
C VAL A 297 4.66 -2.97 -15.39
N LEU A 298 4.02 -4.01 -15.93
CA LEU A 298 3.07 -3.95 -17.03
C LEU A 298 1.74 -4.54 -16.54
N PRO A 299 0.83 -3.73 -15.96
CA PRO A 299 -0.52 -4.18 -15.67
C PRO A 299 -1.14 -4.69 -16.96
N ASP A 300 -1.69 -5.90 -16.99
CA ASP A 300 -2.27 -6.45 -18.23
C ASP A 300 -3.45 -5.55 -18.67
N ALA A 301 -3.66 -5.43 -19.99
CA ALA A 301 -4.80 -4.65 -20.50
C ALA A 301 -6.14 -5.17 -19.95
N ALA A 302 -6.24 -6.47 -19.65
CA ALA A 302 -7.37 -7.10 -18.98
C ALA A 302 -7.54 -6.63 -17.52
N SER A 303 -6.44 -6.42 -16.78
CA SER A 303 -6.47 -5.87 -15.41
C SER A 303 -6.96 -4.42 -15.40
N ARG A 304 -6.65 -3.66 -16.46
CA ARG A 304 -7.09 -2.27 -16.64
C ARG A 304 -8.54 -2.15 -17.11
N ALA A 305 -9.04 -3.13 -17.88
CA ALA A 305 -10.46 -3.22 -18.20
C ALA A 305 -11.30 -3.53 -16.94
N ALA A 306 -10.77 -4.34 -16.02
CA ALA A 306 -11.41 -4.64 -14.74
C ALA A 306 -11.42 -3.47 -13.74
N SER A 307 -10.43 -2.56 -13.81
CA SER A 307 -10.37 -1.37 -12.96
C SER A 307 -11.40 -0.28 -13.34
N GLY A 308 -12.20 -0.50 -14.39
CA GLY A 308 -13.35 0.35 -14.72
C GLY A 308 -13.00 1.79 -15.08
N ASP A 309 -11.75 2.06 -15.45
CA ASP A 309 -11.28 3.40 -15.78
C ASP A 309 -11.21 3.56 -17.32
N PRO A 310 -12.26 4.11 -17.96
CA PRO A 310 -12.37 4.21 -19.42
C PRO A 310 -11.30 5.09 -20.07
N TYR A 311 -10.51 5.83 -19.28
CA TYR A 311 -9.44 6.73 -19.74
C TYR A 311 -8.02 6.16 -19.58
N ALA A 312 -7.87 4.90 -19.17
CA ALA A 312 -6.57 4.24 -19.04
C ALA A 312 -5.91 4.01 -20.42
N THR A 313 -5.24 5.04 -20.94
CA THR A 313 -4.50 4.99 -22.20
C THR A 313 -3.44 3.88 -22.17
N THR A 314 -3.38 3.08 -23.24
CA THR A 314 -2.33 2.07 -23.40
C THR A 314 -0.97 2.74 -23.37
N PRO A 315 0.01 2.21 -22.62
CA PRO A 315 1.34 2.81 -22.57
C PRO A 315 1.92 2.85 -23.98
N SER A 316 2.45 4.01 -24.37
CA SER A 316 3.14 4.17 -25.66
C SER A 316 4.19 3.06 -25.86
N ALA A 317 4.36 2.60 -27.10
CA ALA A 317 5.27 1.49 -27.42
C ALA A 317 6.71 1.74 -26.88
N SER A 318 7.14 3.00 -26.83
CA SER A 318 8.42 3.42 -26.27
C SER A 318 8.52 3.20 -24.75
N ARG A 319 7.48 3.52 -23.95
CA ARG A 319 7.44 3.22 -22.50
C ARG A 319 7.45 1.72 -22.25
N ARG A 320 6.69 0.94 -23.03
CA ARG A 320 6.67 -0.52 -22.92
C ARG A 320 8.06 -1.12 -23.16
N ARG A 321 8.78 -0.64 -24.19
CA ARG A 321 10.16 -1.07 -24.47
C ARG A 321 11.12 -0.76 -23.32
N ARG A 322 11.06 0.45 -22.74
CA ARG A 322 11.89 0.83 -21.58
C ARG A 322 11.63 -0.04 -20.35
N ARG A 323 10.35 -0.34 -20.06
CA ARG A 323 9.95 -1.22 -18.96
C ARG A 323 10.46 -2.65 -19.15
N ILE A 324 10.38 -3.19 -20.37
CA ILE A 324 10.92 -4.52 -20.68
C ILE A 324 12.46 -4.52 -20.56
N ALA A 325 13.13 -3.48 -21.06
CA ALA A 325 14.58 -3.35 -20.94
C ALA A 325 15.03 -3.31 -19.47
N PHE A 326 14.31 -2.57 -18.62
CA PHE A 326 14.55 -2.55 -17.19
C PHE A 326 14.41 -3.95 -16.55
N LEU A 327 13.36 -4.70 -16.87
CA LEU A 327 13.20 -6.08 -16.38
C LEU A 327 14.33 -7.01 -16.83
N LEU A 328 14.89 -6.80 -18.03
CA LEU A 328 16.04 -7.58 -18.52
C LEU A 328 17.32 -7.22 -17.76
N VAL A 329 17.57 -5.93 -17.52
CA VAL A 329 18.72 -5.48 -16.73
C VAL A 329 18.62 -6.02 -15.31
N GLU A 330 17.43 -5.99 -14.73
CA GLU A 330 17.19 -6.54 -13.41
C GLU A 330 17.37 -8.06 -13.36
N ALA A 331 16.90 -8.79 -14.37
CA ALA A 331 17.17 -10.22 -14.47
C ALA A 331 18.67 -10.54 -14.59
N ALA A 332 19.45 -9.70 -15.29
CA ALA A 332 20.89 -9.86 -15.41
C ALA A 332 21.63 -9.53 -14.10
N SER A 333 21.18 -8.51 -13.36
CA SER A 333 21.75 -8.13 -12.06
C SER A 333 21.65 -9.28 -11.05
N GLN A 334 20.59 -10.10 -11.13
CA GLN A 334 20.41 -11.26 -10.25
C GLN A 334 21.56 -12.27 -10.31
N ILE A 335 22.16 -12.50 -11.48
CA ILE A 335 23.28 -13.44 -11.62
C ILE A 335 24.49 -12.93 -10.83
N VAL A 336 24.73 -11.62 -10.87
CA VAL A 336 25.82 -10.97 -10.13
C VAL A 336 25.56 -11.08 -8.62
N TRP A 337 24.35 -10.76 -8.17
CA TRP A 337 23.98 -10.87 -6.76
C TRP A 337 24.08 -12.28 -6.22
N MET A 338 23.58 -13.28 -6.96
CA MET A 338 23.70 -14.68 -6.56
C MET A 338 25.14 -15.17 -6.55
N GLY A 339 25.97 -14.73 -7.52
CA GLY A 339 27.40 -15.00 -7.51
C GLY A 339 28.08 -14.42 -6.27
N PHE A 340 27.68 -13.21 -5.86
CA PHE A 340 28.10 -12.61 -4.61
C PHE A 340 27.40 -13.19 -3.38
N LEU A 341 26.44 -14.10 -3.43
CA LEU A 341 25.92 -14.78 -2.23
C LEU A 341 26.50 -16.18 -2.06
N VAL A 342 26.88 -16.83 -3.15
CA VAL A 342 27.39 -18.21 -3.16
C VAL A 342 28.85 -18.31 -2.71
N ARG A 343 29.65 -17.25 -2.84
CA ARG A 343 31.05 -17.29 -2.39
C ARG A 343 31.14 -17.22 -0.86
N ILE A 344 31.01 -18.35 -0.17
CA ILE A 344 31.17 -18.44 1.30
C ILE A 344 32.65 -18.34 1.65
#